data_AF-A0A4P9XFS3-F1
#
_entry.id   AF-A0A4P9XFS3-F1
#
_cell.length_a   1.000
_cell.length_b   1.000
_cell.length_c   1.000
_cell.angle_alpha   90.00
_cell.angle_beta   90.00
_cell.angle_gamma   90.00
#
_symmetry.space_group_name_H-M   'P 1'
#
loop_
_entity.id
_entity.type
_entity.pdbx_description
1 polymer ?
#
loop_
_entity_poly.entity_id
_entity_poly.type
_entity_poly.pdbx_seq_one_letter_code
_entity_poly.pdbx_strand_id
1 'polypeptide(L)'
;MATSTATGGAQLSNRQRKLRERQRATLDPRRFPNQTAFRQAERRFRLGACDNPQDPWQDVVDFAQPECNDPQRRADLVELTVGYDVRQDRLASWGTGADTPKAGWSGEQVFAAPRAYGLCSVPGLIVLPGLLTPAAQRYLVQRCLRDYARSPNRTNLDAHYQIPASGVWQHYQTAAVSGVEKEATETEADSRPEKDAYATAATPAGAASAGQAAASTPLPAASQLLRKLRWTTLGYQYDWSSKQYHPEQQHPMPPDLDELMVAIVRCIDGTRPAAHSKNSDNANNDHDRPLPMHSYAAHRFRTEAGVVNFYQLRDTLTAH
;
A
#
# COMPACT_ATOMS: atom_id res chain seq x y z
N MET A 1 -5.80 37.83 40.27
CA MET A 1 -6.21 38.01 38.86
C MET A 1 -5.55 36.91 38.04
N ALA A 2 -6.33 35.93 37.59
CA ALA A 2 -5.92 34.95 36.60
C ALA A 2 -7.17 34.62 35.77
N THR A 3 -7.20 35.14 34.56
CA THR A 3 -8.27 35.00 33.57
C THR A 3 -8.20 33.62 32.92
N SER A 4 -9.25 32.82 33.10
CA SER A 4 -9.52 31.59 32.37
C SER A 4 -9.98 31.92 30.94
N THR A 5 -9.19 31.53 29.94
CA THR A 5 -9.59 31.59 28.52
C THR A 5 -10.32 30.32 28.15
N ALA A 6 -11.66 30.39 28.13
CA ALA A 6 -12.51 29.35 27.58
C ALA A 6 -12.33 29.30 26.05
N THR A 7 -11.82 28.19 25.52
CA THR A 7 -11.78 27.89 24.09
C THR A 7 -13.20 27.64 23.58
N GLY A 8 -13.75 28.60 22.84
CA GLY A 8 -15.05 28.48 22.18
C GLY A 8 -15.00 27.48 21.04
N GLY A 9 -15.64 26.31 21.22
CA GLY A 9 -15.92 25.39 20.13
C GLY A 9 -16.92 26.01 19.16
N ALA A 10 -16.54 26.15 17.88
CA ALA A 10 -17.42 26.69 16.85
C ALA A 10 -18.71 25.85 16.73
N GLN A 11 -19.88 26.46 16.94
CA GLN A 11 -21.17 25.79 16.77
C GLN A 11 -21.44 25.53 15.27
N LEU A 12 -21.72 24.27 14.94
CA LEU A 12 -22.07 23.85 13.57
C LEU A 12 -23.41 24.46 13.15
N SER A 13 -23.50 24.92 11.90
CA SER A 13 -24.76 25.39 11.32
C SER A 13 -25.80 24.26 11.22
N ASN A 14 -27.09 24.61 11.21
CA ASN A 14 -28.18 23.64 11.04
C ASN A 14 -28.02 22.77 9.78
N ARG A 15 -27.45 23.32 8.70
CA ARG A 15 -27.15 22.58 7.46
C ARG A 15 -26.04 21.55 7.67
N GLN A 16 -24.95 21.94 8.35
CA GLN A 16 -23.85 21.02 8.70
C GLN A 16 -24.32 19.94 9.67
N ARG A 17 -25.17 20.27 10.64
CA ARG A 17 -25.76 19.30 11.57
C ARG A 17 -26.62 18.27 10.84
N LYS A 18 -27.52 18.71 9.96
CA LYS A 18 -28.39 17.83 9.16
C LYS A 18 -27.61 16.95 8.18
N LEU A 19 -26.51 17.47 7.61
CA LEU A 19 -25.60 16.69 6.76
C LEU A 19 -24.87 15.61 7.57
N ARG A 20 -24.35 15.96 8.77
CA ARG A 20 -23.74 15.01 9.70
C ARG A 20 -24.72 13.95 10.19
N GLU A 21 -25.97 14.32 10.48
CA GLU A 21 -27.02 13.40 10.90
C GLU A 21 -27.37 12.42 9.77
N ARG A 22 -27.49 12.91 8.52
CA ARG A 22 -27.66 12.05 7.35
C ARG A 22 -26.47 11.11 7.17
N GLN A 23 -25.24 11.61 7.26
CA GLN A 23 -24.04 10.78 7.20
C GLN A 23 -24.08 9.71 8.30
N ARG A 24 -24.30 10.06 9.57
CA ARG A 24 -24.44 9.08 10.67
C ARG A 24 -25.56 8.06 10.45
N ALA A 25 -26.71 8.47 9.92
CA ALA A 25 -27.81 7.55 9.60
C ALA A 25 -27.49 6.59 8.44
N THR A 26 -26.61 7.00 7.52
CA THR A 26 -26.08 6.16 6.43
C THR A 26 -25.02 5.17 6.93
N LEU A 27 -24.44 5.44 8.11
CA LEU A 27 -23.44 4.59 8.77
C LEU A 27 -24.04 3.57 9.74
N ASP A 28 -25.38 3.47 9.88
CA ASP A 28 -26.02 2.49 10.77
C ASP A 28 -25.62 1.06 10.38
N PRO A 29 -24.79 0.37 11.18
CA PRO A 29 -24.23 -0.94 10.84
C PRO A 29 -25.30 -2.01 10.57
N ARG A 30 -26.50 -1.82 11.15
CA ARG A 30 -27.64 -2.75 11.05
C ARG A 30 -28.31 -2.76 9.68
N ARG A 31 -28.06 -1.72 8.85
CA ARG A 31 -28.64 -1.61 7.50
C ARG A 31 -27.81 -2.30 6.42
N PHE A 32 -26.60 -2.75 6.74
CA PHE A 32 -25.75 -3.43 5.76
C PHE A 32 -26.07 -4.93 5.71
N PRO A 33 -26.16 -5.52 4.50
CA PRO A 33 -26.54 -6.93 4.32
C PRO A 33 -25.50 -7.92 4.87
N ASN A 34 -24.23 -7.51 5.03
CA ASN A 34 -23.13 -8.35 5.50
C ASN A 34 -22.58 -7.87 6.85
N GLN A 35 -22.95 -8.57 7.93
CA GLN A 35 -22.61 -8.21 9.31
C GLN A 35 -21.48 -9.07 9.93
N THR A 36 -20.60 -9.67 9.14
CA THR A 36 -19.43 -10.40 9.70
C THR A 36 -18.49 -9.46 10.46
N ALA A 37 -17.73 -10.00 11.42
CA ALA A 37 -16.77 -9.22 12.21
C ALA A 37 -15.78 -8.45 11.32
N PHE A 38 -15.26 -9.09 10.28
CA PHE A 38 -14.38 -8.44 9.29
C PHE A 38 -15.06 -7.25 8.61
N ARG A 39 -16.29 -7.42 8.12
CA ARG A 39 -17.01 -6.35 7.39
C ARG A 39 -17.41 -5.20 8.31
N GLN A 40 -17.63 -5.48 9.60
CA GLN A 40 -17.83 -4.44 10.61
C GLN A 40 -16.55 -3.61 10.80
N ALA A 41 -15.40 -4.27 10.98
CA ALA A 41 -14.10 -3.60 11.10
C ALA A 41 -13.73 -2.79 9.85
N GLU A 42 -13.90 -3.36 8.66
CA GLU A 42 -13.67 -2.69 7.37
C GLU A 42 -14.50 -1.40 7.25
N ARG A 43 -15.81 -1.46 7.57
CA ARG A 43 -16.67 -0.28 7.55
C ARG A 43 -16.26 0.76 8.59
N ARG A 44 -15.89 0.33 9.79
CA ARG A 44 -15.41 1.22 10.85
C ARG A 44 -14.24 2.08 10.37
N PHE A 45 -13.20 1.47 9.79
CA PHE A 45 -12.04 2.22 9.30
C PHE A 45 -12.32 2.99 8.02
N ARG A 46 -13.06 2.42 7.07
CA ARG A 46 -13.36 3.08 5.79
C ARG A 46 -14.25 4.31 5.95
N LEU A 47 -15.20 4.27 6.88
CA LEU A 47 -16.22 5.30 7.03
C LEU A 47 -15.97 6.21 8.22
N GLY A 48 -14.88 6.01 8.97
CA GLY A 48 -14.59 6.72 10.21
C GLY A 48 -15.62 6.47 11.31
N ALA A 49 -16.40 5.39 11.21
CA ALA A 49 -17.38 4.97 12.21
C ALA A 49 -16.65 4.28 13.38
N CYS A 50 -15.91 5.09 14.14
CA CYS A 50 -15.15 4.67 15.32
C CYS A 50 -15.99 4.83 16.59
N ASP A 51 -15.83 3.89 17.53
CA ASP A 51 -16.48 3.95 18.85
C ASP A 51 -15.91 5.11 19.69
N ASN A 52 -14.65 5.47 19.44
CA ASN A 52 -13.97 6.63 20.02
C ASN A 52 -13.60 7.67 18.93
N PRO A 53 -14.40 8.74 18.76
CA PRO A 53 -14.10 9.80 17.80
C PRO A 53 -12.84 10.61 18.09
N GLN A 54 -12.34 10.57 19.33
CA GLN A 54 -11.12 11.29 19.72
C GLN A 54 -9.86 10.50 19.36
N ASP A 55 -9.97 9.18 19.29
CA ASP A 55 -8.91 8.29 18.83
C ASP A 55 -9.49 7.16 17.96
N PRO A 56 -9.76 7.45 16.67
CA PRO A 56 -10.30 6.45 15.76
C PRO A 56 -9.33 5.29 15.49
N TRP A 57 -8.05 5.49 15.78
CA TRP A 57 -6.95 4.58 15.48
C TRP A 57 -6.47 3.79 16.69
N GLN A 58 -7.07 3.99 17.87
CA GLN A 58 -6.75 3.26 19.10
C GLN A 58 -6.67 1.73 18.90
N ASP A 59 -7.42 1.23 17.90
CA ASP A 59 -7.51 -0.19 17.62
C ASP A 59 -6.48 -0.75 16.61
N VAL A 60 -5.64 0.13 16.06
CA VAL A 60 -4.59 -0.20 15.09
C VAL A 60 -3.28 -0.46 15.82
N VAL A 61 -2.58 -1.53 15.40
CA VAL A 61 -1.23 -1.83 15.92
C VAL A 61 -0.21 -0.93 15.24
N ASP A 62 0.52 -0.13 16.02
CA ASP A 62 1.65 0.66 15.54
C ASP A 62 2.96 -0.11 15.74
N PHE A 63 3.51 -0.64 14.65
CA PHE A 63 4.80 -1.35 14.66
C PHE A 63 6.01 -0.41 14.69
N ALA A 64 5.85 0.86 14.30
CA ALA A 64 6.93 1.85 14.34
C ALA A 64 7.16 2.40 15.75
N GLN A 65 6.09 2.48 16.54
CA GLN A 65 6.09 2.92 17.93
C GLN A 65 5.42 1.86 18.83
N PRO A 66 6.04 0.68 19.01
CA PRO A 66 5.43 -0.43 19.76
C PRO A 66 5.01 -0.03 21.18
N GLU A 67 5.73 0.88 21.82
CA GLU A 67 5.46 1.40 23.16
C GLU A 67 4.15 2.19 23.28
N CYS A 68 3.69 2.80 22.17
CA CYS A 68 2.47 3.62 22.11
C CYS A 68 1.19 2.77 22.02
N ASN A 69 1.31 1.47 21.73
CA ASN A 69 0.16 0.56 21.71
C ASN A 69 -0.41 0.36 23.11
N ASP A 70 -1.71 0.08 23.19
CA ASP A 70 -2.37 -0.26 24.44
C ASP A 70 -1.85 -1.62 24.99
N PRO A 71 -2.15 -1.95 26.25
CA PRO A 71 -1.67 -3.19 26.87
C PRO A 71 -2.02 -4.47 26.12
N GLN A 72 -3.20 -4.56 25.48
CA GLN A 72 -3.62 -5.76 24.77
C GLN A 72 -2.78 -5.97 23.50
N ARG A 73 -2.57 -4.93 22.69
CA ARG A 73 -1.77 -5.01 21.46
C ARG A 73 -0.30 -5.24 21.75
N ARG A 74 0.24 -4.61 22.81
CA ARG A 74 1.63 -4.86 23.24
C ARG A 74 1.85 -6.29 23.69
N ALA A 75 0.87 -6.92 24.31
CA ALA A 75 0.97 -8.33 24.70
C ALA A 75 0.92 -9.29 23.50
N ASP A 76 0.31 -8.88 22.39
CA ASP A 76 0.26 -9.66 21.14
C ASP A 76 1.50 -9.46 20.26
N LEU A 77 2.20 -8.34 20.41
CA LEU A 77 3.44 -8.02 19.69
C LEU A 77 4.63 -8.85 20.15
N VAL A 78 5.39 -9.38 19.19
CA VAL A 78 6.64 -10.11 19.44
C VAL A 78 7.76 -9.44 18.67
N GLU A 79 8.79 -8.96 19.35
CA GLU A 79 9.99 -8.45 18.69
C GLU A 79 10.85 -9.62 18.20
N LEU A 80 11.28 -9.53 16.94
CA LEU A 80 12.01 -10.57 16.24
C LEU A 80 13.45 -10.12 15.99
N THR A 81 14.39 -11.04 16.15
CA THR A 81 15.76 -10.89 15.64
C THR A 81 15.76 -11.27 14.17
N VAL A 82 16.25 -10.40 13.30
CA VAL A 82 16.47 -10.71 11.87
C VAL A 82 17.79 -11.44 11.66
N GLY A 83 17.87 -12.28 10.63
CA GLY A 83 19.08 -13.01 10.28
C GLY A 83 20.12 -12.14 9.59
N TYR A 84 19.69 -11.07 8.93
CA TYR A 84 20.54 -10.22 8.10
C TYR A 84 19.99 -8.79 8.01
N ASP A 85 20.86 -7.78 8.09
CA ASP A 85 20.46 -6.39 7.84
C ASP A 85 20.49 -6.10 6.34
N VAL A 86 19.31 -5.93 5.73
CA VAL A 86 19.11 -5.62 4.30
C VAL A 86 19.97 -4.45 3.81
N ARG A 87 20.37 -3.54 4.70
CA ARG A 87 21.16 -2.35 4.37
C ARG A 87 22.66 -2.61 4.34
N GLN A 88 23.12 -3.79 4.74
CA GLN A 88 24.53 -4.18 4.57
C GLN A 88 24.84 -4.54 3.10
N ASP A 89 23.81 -4.69 2.25
CA ASP A 89 23.93 -4.87 0.81
C ASP A 89 23.97 -3.53 0.03
N ARG A 90 24.07 -3.61 -1.30
CA ARG A 90 23.94 -2.49 -2.25
C ARG A 90 22.66 -1.67 -2.05
N LEU A 91 21.65 -2.20 -1.36
CA LEU A 91 20.37 -1.53 -1.09
C LEU A 91 20.50 -0.25 -0.25
N ALA A 92 21.54 -0.13 0.60
CA ALA A 92 21.81 1.13 1.29
C ALA A 92 22.19 2.28 0.33
N SER A 93 22.68 1.95 -0.87
CA SER A 93 23.07 2.93 -1.89
C SER A 93 21.94 3.33 -2.84
N TRP A 94 20.76 2.70 -2.73
CA TRP A 94 19.64 3.03 -3.60
C TRP A 94 19.19 4.48 -3.46
N GLY A 95 19.13 5.18 -4.61
CA GLY A 95 18.77 6.59 -4.65
C GLY A 95 19.85 7.53 -4.08
N THR A 96 21.11 7.11 -3.98
CA THR A 96 22.24 7.96 -3.52
C THR A 96 23.21 8.37 -4.63
N GLY A 97 22.96 7.94 -5.88
CA GLY A 97 23.82 8.19 -7.06
C GLY A 97 23.63 9.55 -7.75
N ALA A 98 24.31 9.75 -8.89
CA ALA A 98 24.34 11.01 -9.65
C ALA A 98 22.97 11.48 -10.19
N ASP A 99 22.00 10.57 -10.36
CA ASP A 99 20.66 10.85 -10.87
C ASP A 99 19.66 11.34 -9.78
N THR A 100 20.12 11.51 -8.54
CA THR A 100 19.29 12.03 -7.46
C THR A 100 19.28 13.56 -7.51
N PRO A 101 18.11 14.24 -7.50
CA PRO A 101 18.08 15.69 -7.35
C PRO A 101 18.78 16.07 -6.03
N LYS A 102 19.94 16.74 -6.13
CA LYS A 102 20.64 17.33 -4.99
C LYS A 102 19.85 18.53 -4.45
N ALA A 103 18.70 18.28 -3.84
CA ALA A 103 17.92 19.31 -3.18
C ALA A 103 17.89 19.06 -1.66
N GLY A 104 18.87 19.64 -0.97
CA GLY A 104 18.67 20.25 0.35
C GLY A 104 18.66 19.39 1.61
N TRP A 105 18.90 18.07 1.56
CA TRP A 105 19.00 17.24 2.77
C TRP A 105 20.41 16.70 2.98
N SER A 106 21.27 17.55 3.56
CA SER A 106 22.59 17.18 4.06
C SER A 106 22.46 16.61 5.47
N GLY A 107 22.15 15.33 5.57
CA GLY A 107 22.23 14.61 6.84
C GLY A 107 22.47 13.14 6.58
N GLU A 108 23.67 12.65 6.92
CA GLU A 108 23.87 11.22 7.18
C GLU A 108 22.97 10.86 8.37
N GLN A 109 21.76 10.40 8.10
CA GLN A 109 20.95 9.76 9.13
C GLN A 109 21.55 8.39 9.39
N VAL A 110 22.15 8.22 10.57
CA VAL A 110 22.49 6.91 11.11
C VAL A 110 21.17 6.18 11.37
N PHE A 111 20.82 5.23 10.51
CA PHE A 111 19.62 4.43 10.70
C PHE A 111 19.86 3.38 11.78
N ALA A 112 18.99 3.33 12.79
CA ALA A 112 18.98 2.24 13.79
C ALA A 112 18.86 0.87 13.10
N ALA A 113 19.38 -0.21 13.69
CA ALA A 113 19.24 -1.58 13.17
C ALA A 113 17.78 -1.88 12.75
N PRO A 114 17.52 -2.65 11.66
CA PRO A 114 16.16 -2.95 11.26
C PRO A 114 15.49 -3.72 12.39
N ARG A 115 14.34 -3.20 12.84
CA ARG A 115 13.48 -3.89 13.80
C ARG A 115 12.52 -4.78 13.02
N ALA A 116 12.15 -5.90 13.62
CA ALA A 116 11.19 -6.83 13.06
C ALA A 116 10.18 -7.24 14.13
N TYR A 117 8.93 -7.40 13.73
CA TYR A 117 7.87 -7.79 14.66
C TYR A 117 6.93 -8.80 14.03
N GLY A 118 6.39 -9.69 14.87
CA GLY A 118 5.25 -10.53 14.56
C GLY A 118 4.09 -10.28 15.53
N LEU A 119 3.00 -11.02 15.32
CA LEU A 119 1.86 -11.07 16.23
C LEU A 119 1.60 -12.51 16.66
N CYS A 120 1.42 -12.75 17.96
CA CYS A 120 1.02 -14.05 18.50
C CYS A 120 -0.28 -14.56 17.87
N SER A 121 -1.24 -13.65 17.64
CA SER A 121 -2.53 -13.93 17.03
C SER A 121 -2.47 -14.22 15.52
N VAL A 122 -1.38 -13.87 14.83
CA VAL A 122 -1.20 -14.06 13.39
C VAL A 122 0.15 -14.71 13.07
N PRO A 123 0.30 -16.03 13.30
CA PRO A 123 1.52 -16.76 12.96
C PRO A 123 1.92 -16.60 11.49
N GLY A 124 3.21 -16.35 11.25
CA GLY A 124 3.79 -16.15 9.92
C GLY A 124 3.78 -14.69 9.43
N LEU A 125 3.11 -13.76 10.12
CA LEU A 125 3.23 -12.33 9.83
C LEU A 125 4.57 -11.79 10.36
N ILE A 126 5.32 -11.12 9.48
CA ILE A 126 6.54 -10.38 9.83
C ILE A 126 6.43 -8.97 9.27
N VAL A 127 6.61 -7.97 10.14
CA VAL A 127 6.60 -6.55 9.79
C VAL A 127 7.98 -5.94 10.05
N LEU A 128 8.53 -5.28 9.04
CA LEU A 128 9.83 -4.59 9.06
C LEU A 128 9.62 -3.07 8.95
N PRO A 129 9.26 -2.37 10.05
CA PRO A 129 9.00 -0.94 10.00
C PRO A 129 10.26 -0.16 9.64
N GLY A 130 10.11 0.82 8.73
CA GLY A 130 11.22 1.70 8.35
C GLY A 130 12.37 1.00 7.62
N LEU A 131 12.13 -0.15 6.99
CA LEU A 131 13.17 -0.94 6.31
C LEU A 131 13.94 -0.13 5.25
N LEU A 132 13.23 0.69 4.49
CA LEU A 132 13.78 1.46 3.37
C LEU A 132 14.19 2.87 3.82
N THR A 133 15.38 3.29 3.43
CA THR A 133 15.83 4.69 3.61
C THR A 133 14.94 5.65 2.81
N PRO A 134 14.83 6.93 3.18
CA PRO A 134 14.08 7.92 2.40
C PRO A 134 14.56 8.03 0.94
N ALA A 135 15.86 7.81 0.68
CA ALA A 135 16.42 7.78 -0.66
C ALA A 135 15.90 6.59 -1.47
N ALA A 136 15.93 5.39 -0.88
CA ALA A 136 15.40 4.16 -1.50
C ALA A 136 13.88 4.25 -1.73
N GLN A 137 13.13 4.84 -0.80
CA GLN A 137 11.68 5.07 -0.97
C GLN A 137 11.38 5.95 -2.19
N ARG A 138 12.06 7.09 -2.33
CA ARG A 138 11.89 7.97 -3.50
C ARG A 138 12.30 7.30 -4.80
N TYR A 139 13.42 6.58 -4.78
CA TYR A 139 13.87 5.79 -5.92
C TYR A 139 12.79 4.81 -6.37
N LEU A 140 12.27 3.98 -5.47
CA LEU A 140 11.22 3.01 -5.80
C LEU A 140 9.93 3.66 -6.29
N VAL A 141 9.49 4.76 -5.68
CA VAL A 141 8.30 5.51 -6.15
C VAL A 141 8.50 5.97 -7.60
N GLN A 142 9.68 6.52 -7.93
CA GLN A 142 10.00 6.92 -9.30
C GLN A 142 10.02 5.72 -10.25
N ARG A 143 10.63 4.60 -9.85
CA ARG A 143 10.67 3.36 -10.64
C ARG A 143 9.25 2.84 -10.91
N CYS A 144 8.39 2.80 -9.89
CA CYS A 144 7.00 2.38 -10.02
C CYS A 144 6.23 3.20 -11.06
N LEU A 145 6.36 4.54 -11.02
CA LEU A 145 5.61 5.44 -11.89
C LEU A 145 6.20 5.52 -13.31
N ARG A 146 7.54 5.58 -13.43
CA ARG A 146 8.24 5.85 -14.69
C ARG A 146 8.57 4.59 -15.47
N ASP A 147 9.04 3.56 -14.79
CA ASP A 147 9.71 2.42 -15.40
C ASP A 147 8.84 1.15 -15.35
N TYR A 148 8.21 0.86 -14.21
CA TYR A 148 7.45 -0.37 -14.00
C TYR A 148 6.08 -0.30 -14.66
N ALA A 149 5.42 0.87 -14.67
CA ALA A 149 4.15 1.09 -15.36
C ALA A 149 4.30 1.37 -16.87
N ARG A 150 5.50 1.18 -17.43
CA ARG A 150 5.78 1.33 -18.87
C ARG A 150 5.75 -0.03 -19.55
N SER A 151 5.43 -0.02 -20.85
CA SER A 151 5.66 -1.16 -21.73
C SER A 151 7.09 -1.74 -21.53
N PRO A 152 7.25 -3.07 -21.49
CA PRO A 152 6.27 -4.11 -21.85
C PRO A 152 5.26 -4.49 -20.76
N ASN A 153 5.39 -3.97 -19.54
CA ASN A 153 4.48 -4.34 -18.45
C ASN A 153 3.05 -3.86 -18.73
N ARG A 154 2.06 -4.68 -18.36
CA ARG A 154 0.64 -4.35 -18.55
C ARG A 154 0.14 -3.49 -17.40
N THR A 155 -0.85 -2.68 -17.70
CA THR A 155 -1.55 -1.81 -16.76
C THR A 155 -3.06 -1.93 -16.96
N ASN A 156 -3.84 -1.38 -16.04
CA ASN A 156 -5.29 -1.27 -16.21
C ASN A 156 -5.70 -0.35 -17.37
N LEU A 157 -4.80 0.50 -17.89
CA LEU A 157 -5.09 1.46 -18.93
C LEU A 157 -5.05 0.83 -20.33
N ASP A 158 -4.27 -0.22 -20.52
CA ASP A 158 -4.09 -0.88 -21.82
C ASP A 158 -5.36 -1.55 -22.35
N ALA A 159 -6.35 -1.79 -21.48
CA ALA A 159 -7.67 -2.29 -21.87
C ALA A 159 -8.56 -1.23 -22.53
N HIS A 160 -8.24 0.06 -22.35
CA HIS A 160 -9.12 1.17 -22.74
C HIS A 160 -8.45 2.21 -23.64
N TYR A 161 -7.11 2.27 -23.63
CA TYR A 161 -6.35 3.32 -24.28
C TYR A 161 -5.13 2.75 -25.00
N GLN A 162 -4.71 3.42 -26.08
CA GLN A 162 -3.42 3.17 -26.72
C GLN A 162 -2.35 3.98 -25.98
N ILE A 163 -1.74 3.38 -24.97
CA ILE A 163 -0.72 4.04 -24.15
C ILE A 163 0.59 4.13 -24.94
N PRO A 164 1.27 5.29 -24.98
CA PRO A 164 2.56 5.42 -25.62
C PRO A 164 3.58 4.44 -25.02
N ALA A 165 4.46 3.88 -25.85
CA ALA A 165 5.53 2.99 -25.38
C ALA A 165 6.48 3.67 -24.36
N SER A 166 6.56 5.01 -24.37
CA SER A 166 7.28 5.80 -23.38
C SER A 166 6.64 5.82 -21.99
N GLY A 167 5.40 5.35 -21.87
CA GLY A 167 4.64 5.26 -20.62
C GLY A 167 3.89 6.54 -20.26
N VAL A 168 2.96 6.40 -19.30
CA VAL A 168 2.09 7.49 -18.85
C VAL A 168 2.88 8.64 -18.22
N TRP A 169 3.92 8.31 -17.43
CA TRP A 169 4.73 9.31 -16.75
C TRP A 169 5.50 10.23 -17.71
N GLN A 170 6.16 9.65 -18.73
CA GLN A 170 6.88 10.46 -19.71
C GLN A 170 5.91 11.34 -20.51
N HIS A 171 4.73 10.83 -20.84
CA HIS A 171 3.70 11.61 -21.51
C HIS A 171 3.25 12.81 -20.65
N TYR A 172 3.06 12.58 -19.35
CA TYR A 172 2.76 13.64 -18.37
C TYR A 172 3.87 14.68 -18.28
N GLN A 173 5.13 14.27 -18.17
CA GLN A 173 6.27 15.20 -18.11
C GLN A 173 6.35 16.10 -19.36
N THR A 174 6.18 15.51 -20.55
CA THR A 174 6.21 16.29 -21.81
C THR A 174 5.04 17.28 -21.88
N ALA A 175 3.84 16.88 -21.45
CA ALA A 175 2.67 17.74 -21.45
C ALA A 175 2.77 18.89 -20.43
N ALA A 176 3.33 18.62 -19.24
CA ALA A 176 3.57 19.61 -18.20
C ALA A 176 4.61 20.66 -18.64
N VAL A 177 5.72 20.23 -19.26
CA VAL A 177 6.74 21.14 -19.81
C VAL A 177 6.19 22.01 -20.94
N SER A 178 5.28 21.47 -21.75
CA SER A 178 4.68 22.18 -22.88
C SER A 178 3.58 23.18 -22.48
N GLY A 179 3.23 23.26 -21.19
CA GLY A 179 2.16 24.15 -20.68
C GLY A 179 0.75 23.79 -21.17
N VAL A 180 0.58 22.59 -21.72
CA VAL A 180 -0.71 22.10 -22.27
C VAL A 180 -1.60 21.53 -21.16
N GLU A 181 -1.02 21.19 -20.01
CA GLU A 181 -1.78 20.72 -18.87
C GLU A 181 -2.36 21.85 -18.02
N LYS A 182 -3.67 21.82 -17.82
CA LYS A 182 -4.29 22.44 -16.65
C LYS A 182 -4.22 21.42 -15.51
N GLU A 183 -3.69 21.84 -14.37
CA GLU A 183 -3.73 21.05 -13.15
C GLU A 183 -5.19 20.71 -12.84
N ALA A 184 -5.55 19.44 -13.01
CA ALA A 184 -6.93 19.02 -12.80
C ALA A 184 -7.27 19.22 -11.32
N THR A 185 -8.18 20.12 -11.00
CA THR A 185 -8.64 20.33 -9.62
C THR A 185 -9.33 19.06 -9.11
N GLU A 186 -9.22 18.78 -7.80
CA GLU A 186 -9.84 17.59 -7.18
C GLU A 186 -11.35 17.48 -7.46
N THR A 187 -12.00 18.61 -7.71
CA THR A 187 -13.45 18.75 -7.94
C THR A 187 -13.95 18.17 -9.27
N GLU A 188 -13.15 18.13 -10.34
CA GLU A 188 -13.62 17.64 -11.64
C GLU A 188 -13.58 16.11 -11.77
N ALA A 189 -12.77 15.43 -10.94
CA ALA A 189 -12.60 13.98 -10.96
C ALA A 189 -13.64 13.22 -10.10
N ASP A 190 -14.47 13.94 -9.33
CA ASP A 190 -15.37 13.35 -8.33
C ASP A 190 -16.81 13.14 -8.83
N SER A 191 -17.06 13.32 -10.12
CA SER A 191 -18.35 12.99 -10.75
C SER A 191 -18.48 11.47 -10.96
N ARG A 192 -18.50 10.72 -9.86
CA ARG A 192 -18.90 9.30 -9.88
C ARG A 192 -20.42 9.22 -10.07
N PRO A 193 -20.96 8.49 -11.06
CA PRO A 193 -22.28 7.90 -10.90
C PRO A 193 -22.19 6.88 -9.75
N GLU A 194 -23.14 6.96 -8.82
CA GLU A 194 -23.22 6.21 -7.56
C GLU A 194 -23.44 4.68 -7.74
N LYS A 195 -23.20 4.12 -8.94
CA LYS A 195 -23.67 2.79 -9.34
C LYS A 195 -22.63 1.67 -9.45
N ASP A 196 -21.36 1.90 -9.14
CA ASP A 196 -20.39 0.80 -9.09
C ASP A 196 -20.14 0.36 -7.64
N ALA A 197 -21.18 -0.24 -7.08
CA ALA A 197 -21.04 -1.14 -5.96
C ALA A 197 -20.32 -2.41 -6.45
N TYR A 198 -19.10 -2.64 -5.97
CA TYR A 198 -18.38 -3.91 -6.01
C TYR A 198 -18.17 -4.53 -7.40
N ALA A 199 -17.08 -4.16 -8.05
CA ALA A 199 -16.30 -5.13 -8.80
C ALA A 199 -15.08 -5.48 -7.94
N THR A 200 -14.98 -6.73 -7.50
CA THR A 200 -13.69 -7.35 -7.20
C THR A 200 -12.70 -6.93 -8.28
N ALA A 201 -11.48 -6.57 -7.90
CA ALA A 201 -10.43 -6.28 -8.88
C ALA A 201 -10.42 -7.40 -9.94
N ALA A 202 -10.84 -6.96 -11.12
CA ALA A 202 -10.83 -7.63 -12.41
C ALA A 202 -11.82 -8.78 -12.67
N THR A 203 -12.88 -8.38 -13.38
CA THR A 203 -13.41 -9.17 -14.50
C THR A 203 -13.25 -8.29 -15.74
N PRO A 204 -12.33 -8.57 -16.68
CA PRO A 204 -12.53 -8.09 -18.02
C PRO A 204 -13.74 -8.85 -18.56
N ALA A 205 -14.84 -8.14 -18.76
CA ALA A 205 -15.99 -8.67 -19.44
C ALA A 205 -15.57 -9.09 -20.85
N GLY A 206 -15.43 -10.39 -21.06
CA GLY A 206 -15.28 -11.01 -22.37
C GLY A 206 -13.96 -10.70 -23.08
N ALA A 207 -13.29 -11.74 -23.54
CA ALA A 207 -12.44 -11.63 -24.71
C ALA A 207 -13.32 -11.14 -25.88
N ALA A 208 -13.40 -9.83 -26.08
CA ALA A 208 -13.74 -9.29 -27.38
C ALA A 208 -12.61 -9.72 -28.30
N SER A 209 -12.96 -10.54 -29.28
CA SER A 209 -12.13 -10.97 -30.39
C SER A 209 -11.14 -9.89 -30.80
N ALA A 210 -9.85 -10.25 -30.85
CA ALA A 210 -8.85 -9.51 -31.59
C ALA A 210 -9.33 -9.36 -33.04
N GLY A 211 -9.88 -8.19 -33.37
CA GLY A 211 -10.51 -7.98 -34.66
C GLY A 211 -11.66 -6.98 -34.65
N GLN A 212 -11.43 -5.79 -34.10
CA GLN A 212 -12.09 -4.56 -34.51
C GLN A 212 -11.36 -3.39 -33.85
N ALA A 213 -10.68 -2.58 -34.68
CA ALA A 213 -10.03 -1.37 -34.24
C ALA A 213 -11.09 -0.45 -33.62
N ALA A 214 -11.09 -0.35 -32.28
CA ALA A 214 -11.90 0.64 -31.59
C ALA A 214 -11.48 2.01 -32.12
N ALA A 215 -12.44 2.72 -32.73
CA ALA A 215 -12.27 4.07 -33.21
C ALA A 215 -11.56 4.92 -32.16
N SER A 216 -10.58 5.70 -32.62
CA SER A 216 -9.66 6.53 -31.84
C SER A 216 -10.38 7.39 -30.81
N THR A 217 -10.61 6.85 -29.62
CA THR A 217 -10.95 7.69 -28.47
C THR A 217 -9.69 8.51 -28.21
N PRO A 218 -9.74 9.85 -28.30
CA PRO A 218 -8.57 10.67 -28.05
C PRO A 218 -8.06 10.37 -26.65
N LEU A 219 -6.74 10.22 -26.55
CA LEU A 219 -6.10 9.94 -25.28
C LEU A 219 -6.49 11.05 -24.28
N PRO A 220 -7.01 10.70 -23.08
CA PRO A 220 -7.26 11.69 -22.04
C PRO A 220 -6.01 12.51 -21.74
N ALA A 221 -6.18 13.67 -21.09
CA ALA A 221 -5.03 14.45 -20.62
C ALA A 221 -4.11 13.57 -19.77
N ALA A 222 -2.79 13.78 -19.87
CA ALA A 222 -1.82 12.89 -19.23
C ALA A 222 -1.99 12.84 -17.70
N SER A 223 -2.34 13.98 -17.07
CA SER A 223 -2.74 14.07 -15.66
C SER A 223 -3.94 13.18 -15.32
N GLN A 224 -4.93 13.07 -16.21
CA GLN A 224 -6.08 12.18 -16.04
C GLN A 224 -5.68 10.71 -16.17
N LEU A 225 -4.79 10.37 -17.11
CA LEU A 225 -4.25 9.01 -17.23
C LEU A 225 -3.48 8.59 -15.98
N LEU A 226 -2.60 9.46 -15.47
CA LEU A 226 -1.85 9.19 -14.25
C LEU A 226 -2.78 8.96 -13.06
N ARG A 227 -3.85 9.75 -12.94
CA ARG A 227 -4.89 9.55 -11.92
C ARG A 227 -5.78 8.34 -12.16
N LYS A 228 -5.81 7.77 -13.36
CA LYS A 228 -6.55 6.53 -13.70
C LYS A 228 -5.68 5.28 -13.62
N LEU A 229 -4.36 5.41 -13.48
CA LEU A 229 -3.46 4.27 -13.26
C LEU A 229 -3.78 3.64 -11.89
N ARG A 230 -4.02 2.32 -11.88
CA ARG A 230 -4.46 1.56 -10.69
C ARG A 230 -3.58 0.35 -10.41
N TRP A 231 -3.09 -0.32 -11.45
CA TRP A 231 -2.15 -1.41 -11.27
C TRP A 231 -1.19 -1.55 -12.45
N THR A 232 -0.04 -2.17 -12.20
CA THR A 232 0.82 -2.78 -13.22
C THR A 232 1.33 -4.14 -12.78
N THR A 233 1.53 -5.05 -13.72
CA THR A 233 2.01 -6.43 -13.50
C THR A 233 3.44 -6.61 -14.00
N LEU A 234 4.28 -7.26 -13.19
CA LEU A 234 5.70 -7.52 -13.46
C LEU A 234 5.96 -9.03 -13.48
N GLY A 235 6.92 -9.49 -14.28
CA GLY A 235 7.22 -10.93 -14.37
C GLY A 235 6.14 -11.69 -15.12
N TYR A 236 5.74 -12.86 -14.59
CA TYR A 236 4.60 -13.62 -15.08
C TYR A 236 3.32 -12.81 -15.01
N GLN A 237 2.59 -12.78 -16.11
CA GLN A 237 1.36 -12.01 -16.22
C GLN A 237 0.21 -12.80 -15.59
N TYR A 238 -0.51 -12.14 -14.66
CA TYR A 238 -1.68 -12.69 -14.01
C TYR A 238 -2.93 -12.40 -14.84
N ASP A 239 -3.70 -13.43 -15.16
CA ASP A 239 -5.01 -13.30 -15.77
C ASP A 239 -6.09 -13.33 -14.70
N TRP A 240 -6.75 -12.20 -14.57
CA TRP A 240 -7.77 -12.00 -13.57
C TRP A 240 -9.07 -12.77 -13.84
N SER A 241 -9.37 -13.10 -15.10
CA SER A 241 -10.55 -13.89 -15.46
C SER A 241 -10.40 -15.33 -14.98
N SER A 242 -9.24 -15.93 -15.27
CA SER A 242 -8.95 -17.33 -14.95
C SER A 242 -8.31 -17.52 -13.56
N LYS A 243 -7.89 -16.43 -12.92
CA LYS A 243 -7.15 -16.38 -11.65
C LYS A 243 -5.87 -17.22 -11.67
N GLN A 244 -5.17 -17.19 -12.80
CA GLN A 244 -3.97 -18.00 -13.05
C GLN A 244 -2.88 -17.16 -13.72
N TYR A 245 -1.62 -17.58 -13.54
CA TYR A 245 -0.49 -17.04 -14.29
C TYR A 245 -0.40 -17.71 -15.65
N HIS A 246 0.01 -16.96 -16.66
CA HIS A 246 0.33 -17.47 -18.00
C HIS A 246 1.85 -17.69 -18.11
N PRO A 247 2.36 -18.94 -18.09
CA PRO A 247 3.81 -19.20 -18.12
C PRO A 247 4.48 -18.68 -19.39
N GLU A 248 3.72 -18.62 -20.49
CA GLU A 248 4.20 -18.14 -21.79
C GLU A 248 4.24 -16.60 -21.90
N GLN A 249 3.52 -15.90 -21.01
CA GLN A 249 3.47 -14.44 -20.97
C GLN A 249 4.28 -13.92 -19.78
N GLN A 250 5.56 -13.67 -20.02
CA GLN A 250 6.46 -13.11 -19.03
C GLN A 250 7.26 -11.94 -19.59
N HIS A 251 7.46 -10.94 -18.75
CA HIS A 251 8.43 -9.87 -18.98
C HIS A 251 9.53 -9.97 -17.93
N PRO A 252 10.77 -9.57 -18.24
CA PRO A 252 11.85 -9.62 -17.27
C PRO A 252 11.49 -8.88 -15.98
N MET A 253 11.71 -9.52 -14.83
CA MET A 253 11.59 -8.84 -13.53
C MET A 253 12.64 -7.71 -13.47
N PRO A 254 12.29 -6.50 -13.02
CA PRO A 254 13.27 -5.44 -12.83
C PRO A 254 14.40 -5.91 -11.89
N PRO A 255 15.68 -5.85 -12.32
CA PRO A 255 16.78 -6.43 -11.54
C PRO A 255 16.94 -5.81 -10.15
N ASP A 256 16.68 -4.51 -10.04
CA ASP A 256 16.64 -3.79 -8.78
C ASP A 256 15.55 -4.36 -7.86
N LEU A 257 14.33 -4.54 -8.38
CA LEU A 257 13.25 -5.12 -7.58
C LEU A 257 13.55 -6.56 -7.14
N ASP A 258 14.13 -7.39 -8.01
CA ASP A 258 14.54 -8.75 -7.64
C ASP A 258 15.60 -8.76 -6.54
N GLU A 259 16.64 -7.92 -6.66
CA GLU A 259 17.69 -7.77 -5.65
C GLU A 259 17.10 -7.39 -4.29
N LEU A 260 16.16 -6.43 -4.26
CA LEU A 260 15.48 -6.03 -3.03
C LEU A 260 14.66 -7.18 -2.42
N MET A 261 13.85 -7.87 -3.22
CA MET A 261 12.99 -8.94 -2.69
C MET A 261 13.82 -10.12 -2.16
N VAL A 262 14.89 -10.50 -2.87
CA VAL A 262 15.84 -11.53 -2.39
C VAL A 262 16.48 -11.11 -1.06
N ALA A 263 16.91 -9.85 -0.93
CA ALA A 263 17.50 -9.37 0.31
C ALA A 263 16.50 -9.34 1.47
N ILE A 264 15.25 -8.92 1.24
CA ILE A 264 14.17 -8.97 2.23
C ILE A 264 13.95 -10.41 2.71
N VAL A 265 13.86 -11.36 1.78
CA VAL A 265 13.65 -12.78 2.15
C VAL A 265 14.83 -13.35 2.92
N ARG A 266 16.07 -12.96 2.60
CA ARG A 266 17.26 -13.32 3.39
C ARG A 266 17.27 -12.69 4.78
N CYS A 267 16.79 -11.46 4.92
CA CYS A 267 16.67 -10.77 6.21
C CYS A 267 15.74 -11.48 7.17
N ILE A 268 14.59 -11.94 6.67
CA ILE A 268 13.62 -12.69 7.47
C ILE A 268 14.00 -14.18 7.62
N ASP A 269 14.99 -14.66 6.85
CA ASP A 269 15.50 -16.02 7.00
C ASP A 269 16.07 -16.24 8.39
N GLY A 270 15.83 -17.44 8.91
CA GLY A 270 16.17 -17.76 10.27
C GLY A 270 15.18 -17.18 11.26
N THR A 271 14.94 -15.86 11.28
CA THR A 271 14.24 -15.02 12.31
C THR A 271 14.16 -15.63 13.73
N ARG A 272 13.60 -14.97 14.76
CA ARG A 272 13.22 -15.62 16.04
C ARG A 272 12.77 -14.57 17.03
N PRO A 273 11.90 -14.92 17.99
CA PRO A 273 11.67 -14.05 19.13
C PRO A 273 13.00 -13.60 19.76
N ALA A 274 13.14 -12.28 19.96
CA ALA A 274 14.31 -11.71 20.59
C ALA A 274 14.44 -12.21 22.04
N ALA A 275 15.66 -12.30 22.57
CA ALA A 275 15.91 -12.88 23.89
C ALA A 275 15.18 -12.16 25.04
N HIS A 276 14.99 -10.84 24.90
CA HIS A 276 14.23 -10.01 25.86
C HIS A 276 12.72 -10.03 25.60
N SER A 277 12.24 -10.67 24.53
CA SER A 277 10.81 -10.81 24.24
C SER A 277 10.14 -11.88 25.12
N LYS A 278 10.90 -12.56 25.99
CA LYS A 278 10.37 -13.44 27.02
C LYS A 278 9.70 -12.59 28.10
N ASN A 279 8.36 -12.59 28.16
CA ASN A 279 7.67 -12.23 29.39
C ASN A 279 8.02 -13.30 30.43
N SER A 280 8.82 -12.94 31.42
CA SER A 280 9.42 -13.85 32.41
C SER A 280 8.43 -14.50 33.41
N ASP A 281 7.12 -14.29 33.26
CA ASP A 281 6.21 -14.49 34.38
C ASP A 281 5.19 -15.62 34.20
N ASN A 282 5.19 -16.39 33.10
CA ASN A 282 4.24 -17.50 32.92
C ASN A 282 4.76 -18.64 32.05
N ALA A 283 5.77 -19.37 32.54
CA ALA A 283 6.40 -20.52 31.87
C ALA A 283 5.50 -21.78 31.70
N ASN A 284 4.18 -21.67 31.88
CA ASN A 284 3.24 -22.81 31.90
C ASN A 284 2.01 -22.66 30.98
N ASN A 285 1.92 -21.61 30.16
CA ASN A 285 0.81 -21.45 29.22
C ASN A 285 1.27 -21.69 27.78
N ASP A 286 0.40 -22.28 26.96
CA ASP A 286 0.59 -22.63 25.55
C ASP A 286 0.98 -21.44 24.62
N HIS A 287 1.00 -20.22 25.18
CA HIS A 287 1.50 -18.98 24.56
C HIS A 287 3.03 -18.88 24.50
N ASP A 288 3.77 -19.78 25.16
CA ASP A 288 5.23 -19.89 25.05
C ASP A 288 5.69 -20.73 23.83
N ARG A 289 4.76 -21.22 23.00
CA ARG A 289 5.16 -21.88 21.75
C ARG A 289 5.89 -20.86 20.87
N PRO A 290 7.10 -21.17 20.37
CA PRO A 290 7.74 -20.31 19.38
C PRO A 290 6.73 -20.11 18.24
N LEU A 291 6.47 -18.84 17.90
CA LEU A 291 5.63 -18.50 16.76
C LEU A 291 6.04 -19.42 15.60
N PRO A 292 5.11 -20.19 14.99
CA PRO A 292 5.42 -21.00 13.83
C PRO A 292 5.97 -20.09 12.74
N MET A 293 7.30 -20.03 12.67
CA MET A 293 8.03 -19.19 11.76
C MET A 293 8.21 -19.96 10.46
N HIS A 294 8.37 -19.25 9.36
CA HIS A 294 8.48 -19.92 8.07
C HIS A 294 9.69 -20.86 8.03
N SER A 295 9.53 -22.03 7.42
CA SER A 295 10.64 -22.96 7.12
C SER A 295 11.17 -22.78 5.69
N TYR A 296 10.74 -21.70 5.01
CA TYR A 296 11.11 -21.42 3.64
C TYR A 296 12.58 -21.02 3.55
N ALA A 297 13.39 -21.84 2.88
CA ALA A 297 14.82 -21.56 2.73
C ALA A 297 15.03 -20.40 1.76
N ALA A 298 15.61 -19.28 2.23
CA ALA A 298 15.68 -18.04 1.44
C ALA A 298 16.40 -18.19 0.11
N HIS A 299 17.41 -19.06 0.00
CA HIS A 299 18.13 -19.30 -1.26
C HIS A 299 17.25 -19.89 -2.38
N ARG A 300 16.07 -20.43 -2.04
CA ARG A 300 15.09 -20.95 -3.02
C ARG A 300 14.16 -19.85 -3.56
N PHE A 301 14.10 -18.69 -2.90
CA PHE A 301 13.24 -17.60 -3.33
C PHE A 301 13.67 -17.05 -4.69
N ARG A 302 12.69 -16.77 -5.54
CA ARG A 302 12.86 -16.11 -6.84
C ARG A 302 11.72 -15.11 -7.02
N THR A 303 12.02 -13.91 -7.50
CA THR A 303 11.00 -12.91 -7.79
C THR A 303 10.48 -13.14 -9.20
N GLU A 304 9.35 -13.84 -9.29
CA GLU A 304 8.84 -14.32 -10.59
C GLU A 304 7.60 -13.57 -11.08
N ALA A 305 6.82 -13.01 -10.16
CA ALA A 305 5.62 -12.24 -10.46
C ALA A 305 5.45 -11.09 -9.46
N GLY A 306 4.90 -9.98 -9.91
CA GLY A 306 4.65 -8.81 -9.07
C GLY A 306 3.43 -8.01 -9.52
N VAL A 307 2.77 -7.36 -8.57
CA VAL A 307 1.69 -6.40 -8.83
C VAL A 307 2.00 -5.13 -8.06
N VAL A 308 2.10 -4.01 -8.77
CA VAL A 308 2.21 -2.68 -8.16
C VAL A 308 0.84 -2.04 -8.22
N ASN A 309 0.29 -1.66 -7.06
CA ASN A 309 -1.01 -0.99 -6.96
C ASN A 309 -0.81 0.52 -6.72
N PHE A 310 -1.62 1.34 -7.40
CA PHE A 310 -1.63 2.79 -7.29
C PHE A 310 -2.97 3.23 -6.71
N TYR A 311 -2.96 3.72 -5.48
CA TYR A 311 -4.15 4.13 -4.75
C TYR A 311 -4.27 5.66 -4.67
N GLN A 312 -5.48 6.16 -4.87
CA GLN A 312 -5.91 7.51 -4.53
C GLN A 312 -6.54 7.53 -3.13
N LEU A 313 -6.77 8.72 -2.56
CA LEU A 313 -7.28 8.89 -1.19
C LEU A 313 -8.60 8.16 -0.89
N ARG A 314 -9.44 7.94 -1.91
CA ARG A 314 -10.74 7.27 -1.77
C ARG A 314 -10.74 5.82 -2.23
N ASP A 315 -9.60 5.32 -2.68
CA ASP A 315 -9.49 3.93 -3.11
C ASP A 315 -9.39 2.99 -1.90
N THR A 316 -9.90 1.77 -2.06
CA THR A 316 -9.89 0.76 -1.01
C THR A 316 -9.62 -0.61 -1.64
N LEU A 317 -8.75 -1.40 -1.00
CA LEU A 317 -8.64 -2.84 -1.28
C LEU A 317 -9.46 -3.60 -0.24
N THR A 318 -10.43 -4.38 -0.70
CA THR A 318 -11.34 -5.13 0.18
C THR A 318 -10.83 -6.55 0.43
N ALA A 319 -11.48 -7.26 1.36
CA ALA A 319 -11.20 -8.68 1.59
C ALA A 319 -11.21 -9.49 0.29
N HIS A 320 -10.18 -10.31 0.11
CA HIS A 320 -9.94 -11.18 -1.03
C HIS A 320 -9.33 -12.51 -0.57
#